data_AF-A0A955SEW6-F1
#
_entry.id   AF-A0A955SEW6-F1
#
_cell.length_a   1.000
_cell.length_b   1.000
_cell.length_c   1.000
_cell.angle_alpha   90.00
_cell.angle_beta   90.00
_cell.angle_gamma   90.00
#
_symmetry.space_group_name_H-M   'P 1'
#
loop_
_entity.id
_entity.type
_entity.pdbx_description
1 polymer ?
#
loop_
_entity_poly.entity_id
_entity_poly.type
_entity_poly.pdbx_seq_one_letter_code
_entity_poly.pdbx_strand_id
1 'polypeptide(L)'
;MAKWLVKIILAGAVVFPAPHLYADAVQQEFQLNSKYLNFPVKNGAPKKWVSLTIDGEKVREFDIELSPDEPDFWVYLEVGEFSGKTGLLRVEGVE
;
A
#
# COMPACT_ATOMS: atom_id res chain seq x y z
N MET A 1 -8.90 21.55 30.03
CA MET A 1 -10.13 20.73 29.90
C MET A 1 -10.07 20.16 28.49
N ALA A 2 -9.90 18.87 28.18
CA ALA A 2 -10.24 17.66 28.91
C ALA A 2 -9.08 16.64 28.89
N LYS A 3 -9.04 15.83 29.96
CA LYS A 3 -8.22 14.65 30.16
C LYS A 3 -8.89 13.51 29.38
N TRP A 4 -8.18 12.80 28.52
CA TRP A 4 -8.61 11.47 28.04
C TRP A 4 -7.53 10.44 28.34
N LEU A 5 -7.81 9.61 29.34
CA LEU A 5 -7.14 8.34 29.57
C LEU A 5 -7.73 7.31 28.62
N VAL A 6 -6.89 6.54 27.93
CA VAL A 6 -7.25 5.18 27.51
C VAL A 6 -6.14 4.24 27.94
N LYS A 7 -6.45 3.42 28.94
CA LYS A 7 -5.73 2.18 29.25
C LYS A 7 -6.65 1.04 28.82
N ILE A 8 -6.24 0.26 27.80
CA ILE A 8 -6.68 -1.13 27.62
C ILE A 8 -5.45 -1.92 27.13
N ILE A 9 -5.04 -2.91 27.91
CA ILE A 9 -4.16 -4.00 27.47
C ILE A 9 -5.03 -5.26 27.44
N LEU A 10 -5.05 -5.95 26.30
CA LEU A 10 -5.26 -7.39 26.16
C LEU A 10 -4.66 -7.83 24.81
N ALA A 11 -4.05 -9.02 24.81
CA ALA A 11 -3.07 -9.52 23.85
C ALA A 11 -3.56 -9.57 22.39
N GLY A 12 -2.65 -9.25 21.46
CA GLY A 12 -2.84 -9.39 20.01
C GLY A 12 -3.25 -8.12 19.29
N ALA A 13 -2.58 -6.98 19.52
CA ALA A 13 -2.84 -5.76 18.78
C ALA A 13 -2.31 -5.89 17.34
N VAL A 14 -3.20 -6.21 16.39
CA VAL A 14 -3.06 -5.66 15.04
C VAL A 14 -3.25 -4.16 15.20
N VAL A 15 -2.13 -3.43 15.29
CA VAL A 15 -2.14 -1.97 15.29
C VAL A 15 -2.51 -1.54 13.88
N PHE A 16 -3.79 -1.27 13.65
CA PHE A 16 -4.19 -0.46 12.51
C PHE A 16 -3.73 0.96 12.79
N PRO A 17 -2.86 1.56 11.96
CA PRO A 17 -2.52 2.96 12.14
C PRO A 17 -3.79 3.80 11.99
N ALA A 18 -3.91 4.77 12.88
CA ALA A 18 -4.93 5.80 12.86
C ALA A 18 -5.14 6.35 11.43
N PRO A 19 -6.37 6.35 10.88
CA PRO A 19 -6.65 6.75 9.50
C PRO A 19 -6.35 8.23 9.19
N HIS A 20 -5.93 9.00 10.19
CA HIS A 20 -5.64 10.43 10.13
C HIS A 20 -4.15 10.78 9.95
N LEU A 21 -3.25 9.79 9.89
CA LEU A 21 -1.81 10.02 9.67
C LEU A 21 -1.36 9.86 8.22
N TYR A 22 -2.30 9.76 7.27
CA TYR A 22 -1.98 9.57 5.86
C TYR A 22 -2.85 10.43 4.96
N ALA A 23 -2.72 11.75 5.08
CA ALA A 23 -3.48 12.67 4.23
C ALA A 23 -3.12 12.54 2.72
N ASP A 24 -1.98 11.92 2.39
CA ASP A 24 -1.47 11.77 1.01
C ASP A 24 -1.46 10.32 0.49
N ALA A 25 -2.13 9.38 1.17
CA ALA A 25 -2.18 7.99 0.72
C ALA A 25 -3.31 7.77 -0.28
N VAL A 26 -2.96 7.25 -1.45
CA VAL A 26 -3.92 6.80 -2.48
C VAL A 26 -4.18 5.31 -2.28
N GLN A 27 -5.45 4.92 -2.34
CA GLN A 27 -5.87 3.52 -2.25
C GLN A 27 -6.70 3.15 -3.48
N GLN A 28 -6.46 1.96 -4.01
CA GLN A 28 -7.23 1.39 -5.12
C GLN A 28 -7.54 -0.07 -4.85
N GLU A 29 -8.82 -0.43 -4.98
CA GLU A 29 -9.30 -1.81 -4.90
C GLU A 29 -9.53 -2.35 -6.31
N PHE A 30 -9.11 -3.58 -6.59
CA PHE A 30 -9.25 -4.19 -7.91
C PHE A 30 -9.27 -5.71 -7.86
N GLN A 31 -9.86 -6.31 -8.89
CA GLN A 31 -9.86 -7.76 -9.09
C GLN A 31 -8.52 -8.21 -9.68
N LEU A 32 -7.88 -9.19 -9.05
CA LEU A 32 -6.63 -9.77 -9.51
C LEU A 32 -6.89 -10.80 -10.60
N ASN A 33 -7.15 -10.30 -11.81
CA ASN A 33 -7.45 -11.13 -12.99
C ASN A 33 -6.23 -11.32 -13.90
N SER A 34 -5.09 -10.71 -13.57
CA SER A 34 -3.85 -10.76 -14.35
C SER A 34 -2.71 -11.31 -13.50
N LYS A 35 -1.74 -11.98 -14.15
CA LYS A 35 -0.57 -12.54 -13.48
C LYS A 35 0.37 -11.46 -12.90
N TYR A 36 0.36 -10.25 -13.47
CA TYR A 36 1.29 -9.19 -13.13
C TYR A 36 0.58 -7.87 -12.86
N LEU A 37 1.09 -7.12 -11.89
CA LEU A 37 0.84 -5.69 -11.75
C LEU A 37 2.05 -4.93 -12.27
N ASN A 38 1.82 -3.93 -13.10
CA ASN A 38 2.89 -3.10 -13.65
C ASN A 38 2.90 -1.74 -12.96
N PHE A 39 4.09 -1.29 -12.57
CA PHE A 39 4.31 -0.01 -11.93
C PHE A 39 5.17 0.86 -12.85
N PRO A 40 4.72 2.09 -13.18
CA PRO A 40 5.51 3.03 -13.94
C PRO A 40 6.58 3.65 -13.04
N VAL A 41 7.84 3.64 -13.47
CA VAL A 41 8.98 4.14 -12.69
C VAL A 41 9.68 5.26 -13.44
N LYS A 42 10.11 6.28 -12.69
CA LYS A 42 10.93 7.39 -13.19
C LYS A 42 12.13 7.57 -12.26
N ASN A 43 13.34 7.50 -12.81
CA ASN A 43 14.56 7.58 -12.00
C ASN A 43 14.64 8.91 -11.26
N GLY A 44 14.91 8.86 -9.95
CA GLY A 44 15.03 10.04 -9.09
C GLY A 44 13.70 10.69 -8.72
N ALA A 45 12.55 10.08 -9.03
CA ALA A 45 11.27 10.52 -8.48
C ALA A 45 11.22 10.28 -6.96
N PRO A 46 10.48 11.10 -6.19
CA PRO A 46 10.30 10.86 -4.76
C PRO A 46 9.76 9.45 -4.50
N LYS A 47 10.43 8.72 -3.61
CA LYS A 47 10.03 7.36 -3.24
C LYS A 47 8.63 7.35 -2.66
N LYS A 48 7.89 6.30 -3.02
CA LYS A 48 6.59 5.96 -2.46
C LYS A 48 6.66 4.60 -1.81
N TRP A 49 6.00 4.47 -0.67
CA TRP A 49 5.78 3.18 -0.03
C TRP A 49 4.52 2.55 -0.61
N VAL A 50 4.62 1.31 -1.07
CA VAL A 50 3.53 0.55 -1.68
C VAL A 50 3.24 -0.67 -0.83
N SER A 51 1.96 -0.89 -0.54
CA SER A 51 1.47 -2.10 0.13
C SER A 51 0.33 -2.73 -0.65
N LEU A 52 0.37 -4.05 -0.79
CA LEU A 52 -0.72 -4.85 -1.37
C LEU A 52 -1.34 -5.71 -0.28
N THR A 53 -2.65 -5.56 -0.10
CA THR A 53 -3.45 -6.34 0.86
C THR A 53 -4.42 -7.23 0.11
N ILE A 54 -4.48 -8.52 0.46
CA ILE A 54 -5.41 -9.53 -0.07
C ILE A 54 -6.17 -10.13 1.09
N ASP A 55 -7.50 -10.19 1.02
CA ASP A 55 -8.35 -10.74 2.09
C ASP A 55 -8.05 -10.19 3.50
N GLY A 56 -7.63 -8.92 3.57
CA GLY A 56 -7.26 -8.24 4.82
C GLY A 56 -5.82 -8.49 5.31
N GLU A 57 -5.04 -9.32 4.63
CA GLU A 57 -3.64 -9.58 4.93
C GLU A 57 -2.70 -8.79 4.00
N LYS A 58 -1.72 -8.09 4.56
CA LYS A 58 -0.69 -7.41 3.76
C LYS A 58 0.31 -8.44 3.22
N VAL A 59 0.27 -8.70 1.92
CA VAL A 59 1.05 -9.78 1.28
C VAL A 59 2.33 -9.29 0.58
N ARG A 60 2.44 -7.98 0.31
CA ARG A 60 3.63 -7.34 -0.28
C ARG A 60 3.80 -5.93 0.27
N GLU A 61 5.05 -5.51 0.39
CA GLU A 61 5.42 -4.17 0.81
C GLU A 61 6.81 -3.81 0.24
N PHE A 62 6.94 -2.62 -0.37
CA PHE A 62 8.20 -2.13 -0.94
C PHE A 62 8.17 -0.61 -1.18
N ASP A 63 9.33 0.01 -1.31
CA ASP A 63 9.46 1.38 -1.81
C ASP A 63 9.75 1.40 -3.33
N ILE A 64 9.29 2.45 -4.02
CA ILE A 64 9.45 2.60 -5.47
C ILE A 64 9.39 4.07 -5.89
N GLU A 65 10.18 4.43 -6.90
CA GLU A 65 10.19 5.77 -7.52
C GLU A 65 9.06 5.88 -8.56
N LEU A 66 7.80 5.86 -8.09
CA LEU A 66 6.63 5.88 -8.98
C LEU A 66 6.58 7.13 -9.85
N SER A 67 6.33 6.94 -11.14
CA SER A 67 6.19 8.04 -12.09
C SER A 67 4.86 8.77 -11.90
N PRO A 68 4.84 10.10 -11.71
CA PRO A 68 3.62 10.90 -11.76
C PRO A 68 3.16 11.19 -13.21
N ASP A 69 4.04 10.95 -14.18
CA ASP A 69 3.86 11.25 -15.60
C ASP A 69 4.51 10.16 -16.49
N GLU A 70 5.12 10.53 -17.61
CA GLU A 70 5.79 9.60 -18.52
C GLU A 70 6.93 8.82 -17.82
N PRO A 71 6.83 7.48 -17.75
CA PRO A 71 7.83 6.65 -17.08
C PRO A 71 9.09 6.45 -17.94
N ASP A 72 10.23 6.32 -17.26
CA ASP A 72 11.47 5.86 -17.90
C ASP A 72 11.40 4.37 -18.23
N PHE A 73 10.77 3.59 -17.35
CA PHE A 73 10.58 2.14 -17.51
C PHE A 73 9.43 1.61 -16.65
N TRP A 74 9.11 0.33 -16.84
CA TRP A 74 8.08 -0.38 -16.09
C TRP A 74 8.70 -1.52 -15.30
N VAL A 75 8.24 -1.72 -14.07
CA VAL A 75 8.56 -2.90 -13.26
C VAL A 75 7.29 -3.68 -12.98
N TYR A 76 7.40 -5.00 -12.83
CA TYR A 76 6.26 -5.86 -12.56
C TYR A 76 6.36 -6.54 -11.20
N LEU A 77 5.20 -6.75 -10.58
CA LEU A 77 5.00 -7.63 -9.44
C LEU A 77 4.18 -8.83 -9.90
N GLU A 78 4.70 -10.04 -9.70
CA GLU A 78 3.93 -11.26 -9.93
C GLU A 78 2.92 -11.48 -8.80
N VAL A 79 1.66 -11.60 -9.18
CA VAL A 79 0.49 -11.73 -8.29
C VAL A 79 -0.40 -12.93 -8.67
N GLY A 80 0.11 -13.82 -9.53
CA GLY A 80 -0.66 -14.96 -10.05
C GLY A 80 -1.20 -15.90 -8.97
N GLU A 81 -0.52 -16.01 -7.82
CA GLU A 81 -1.00 -16.79 -6.66
C GLU A 81 -2.29 -16.22 -6.03
N PHE A 82 -2.64 -14.96 -6.31
CA PHE A 82 -3.84 -14.28 -5.82
C PHE A 82 -4.95 -14.17 -6.88
N SER A 83 -4.85 -14.92 -7.98
CA SER A 83 -5.80 -14.86 -9.07
C SER A 83 -7.25 -15.07 -8.59
N GLY A 84 -8.15 -14.20 -9.01
CA GLY A 84 -9.57 -14.25 -8.66
C GLY A 84 -9.93 -13.69 -7.28
N LYS A 85 -8.94 -13.16 -6.53
CA LYS A 85 -9.17 -12.42 -5.29
C LYS A 85 -9.27 -10.92 -5.53
N THR A 86 -9.84 -10.22 -4.55
CA THR A 86 -9.81 -8.75 -4.52
C THR A 86 -8.56 -8.28 -3.79
N GLY A 87 -7.80 -7.39 -4.42
CA GLY A 87 -6.64 -6.73 -3.83
C GLY A 87 -6.88 -5.25 -3.54
N LEU A 88 -6.28 -4.76 -2.46
CA LEU A 88 -6.19 -3.35 -2.12
C LEU A 88 -4.73 -2.91 -2.23
N LEU A 89 -4.43 -2.06 -3.22
CA LEU A 89 -3.13 -1.42 -3.34
C LEU A 89 -3.18 -0.06 -2.68
N ARG A 90 -2.24 0.20 -1.78
CA ARG A 90 -2.09 1.48 -1.10
C ARG A 90 -0.71 2.05 -1.36
N VAL A 91 -0.67 3.31 -1.76
CA VAL A 91 0.54 4.07 -2.09
C VAL A 91 0.60 5.31 -1.21
N GLU A 92 1.75 5.56 -0.59
CA GLU A 92 1.96 6.72 0.30
C GLU A 92 3.35 7.32 0.11
N GLY A 93 3.54 8.57 0.55
CA GLY A 93 4.87 9.18 0.60
C GLY A 93 5.77 8.51 1.64
N VAL A 94 7.07 8.45 1.35
CA VAL A 94 8.10 8.14 2.35
C VAL A 94 8.57 9.48 2.94
N GLU A 95 8.50 9.65 4.26
CA GLU A 95 9.04 10.83 4.97
C GLU A 95 10.57 10.92 4.91
#